data_AF-A0A2A3SZ73-F1
#
_entry.id   AF-A0A2A3SZ73-F1
#
_cell.length_a   1.000
_cell.length_b   1.000
_cell.length_c   1.000
_cell.angle_alpha   90.00
_cell.angle_beta   90.00
_cell.angle_gamma   90.00
#
_symmetry.space_group_name_H-M   'P 1'
#
loop_
_entity.id
_entity.type
_entity.pdbx_description
1 polymer ?
#
loop_
_entity_poly.entity_id
_entity_poly.type
_entity_poly.pdbx_seq_one_letter_code
_entity_poly.pdbx_strand_id
1 'polypeptide(L)'
;MGRKRKKIIRVTRKLPKVYNCPNCGKVSMRINRTKIKEEKINIQPGSIKRTLYTVTVLCGDCNISKDYESRKEPIDLYNDFVDWFMKSGSV
;
A
#
# COMPACT_ATOMS: atom_id res chain seq x y z
N MET A 1 -37.96 1.96 36.23
CA MET A 1 -37.62 1.04 35.13
C MET A 1 -37.13 1.84 33.92
N GLY A 2 -35.82 2.11 33.82
CA GLY A 2 -35.24 2.85 32.71
C GLY A 2 -34.75 1.92 31.60
N ARG A 3 -35.24 2.09 30.37
CA ARG A 3 -34.71 1.40 29.19
C ARG A 3 -33.25 1.81 28.99
N LYS A 4 -32.31 0.87 29.19
CA LYS A 4 -30.90 1.08 28.84
C LYS A 4 -30.80 1.33 27.32
N ARG A 5 -30.22 2.47 26.95
CA ARG A 5 -29.99 2.86 25.54
C ARG A 5 -28.99 1.87 24.91
N LYS A 6 -29.37 1.22 23.80
CA LYS A 6 -28.45 0.39 23.01
C LYS A 6 -27.44 1.30 22.30
N LYS A 7 -26.14 1.01 22.45
CA LYS A 7 -25.09 1.63 21.62
C LYS A 7 -25.28 1.18 20.18
N ILE A 8 -25.42 2.15 19.28
CA ILE A 8 -25.38 1.90 17.83
C ILE A 8 -23.91 1.73 17.46
N ILE A 9 -23.47 0.50 17.28
CA ILE A 9 -22.11 0.20 16.82
C ILE A 9 -22.11 0.33 15.29
N ARG A 10 -21.46 1.37 14.76
CA ARG A 10 -21.24 1.50 13.32
C ARG A 10 -20.04 0.65 12.92
N VAL A 11 -20.25 -0.35 12.07
CA VAL A 11 -19.16 -1.16 11.50
C VAL A 11 -18.46 -0.33 10.43
N THR A 12 -17.17 -0.04 10.63
CA THR A 12 -16.33 0.62 9.62
C THR A 12 -15.70 -0.42 8.72
N ARG A 13 -15.81 -0.25 7.39
CA ARG A 13 -15.11 -1.10 6.42
C ARG A 13 -13.61 -0.77 6.44
N LYS A 14 -12.77 -1.80 6.43
CA LYS A 14 -11.30 -1.66 6.39
C LYS A 14 -10.78 -2.08 5.03
N LEU A 15 -9.77 -1.39 4.52
CA LEU A 15 -9.05 -1.78 3.32
C LEU A 15 -8.31 -3.11 3.55
N PRO A 16 -8.20 -3.96 2.52
CA PRO A 16 -7.43 -5.19 2.60
C PRO A 16 -5.95 -4.87 2.82
N LYS A 17 -5.31 -5.63 3.71
CA LYS A 17 -3.86 -5.54 3.99
C LYS A 17 -3.07 -6.69 3.38
N VAL A 18 -3.78 -7.64 2.78
CA VAL A 18 -3.22 -8.89 2.27
C VAL A 18 -3.55 -8.94 0.78
N TYR A 19 -2.56 -9.28 -0.04
CA TYR A 19 -2.66 -9.24 -1.50
C TYR A 19 -2.22 -10.57 -2.12
N ASN A 20 -2.80 -10.88 -3.27
CA ASN A 20 -2.52 -12.10 -4.02
C ASN A 20 -1.40 -11.84 -5.02
N CYS A 21 -0.57 -12.82 -5.31
CA CYS A 21 0.41 -12.68 -6.38
C CYS A 21 -0.26 -12.93 -7.76
N PRO A 22 -0.03 -12.07 -8.77
CA PRO A 22 -0.56 -12.29 -10.11
C PRO A 22 0.07 -13.48 -10.86
N ASN A 23 1.28 -13.92 -10.48
CA ASN A 23 1.97 -15.03 -11.12
C ASN A 23 1.56 -16.40 -10.54
N CYS A 24 1.62 -16.56 -9.21
CA CYS A 24 1.40 -17.86 -8.57
C CYS A 24 0.02 -18.02 -7.89
N GLY A 25 -0.80 -16.96 -7.86
CA GLY A 25 -2.14 -16.97 -7.24
C GLY A 25 -2.16 -17.08 -5.71
N LYS A 26 -1.01 -17.29 -5.06
CA LYS A 26 -0.89 -17.39 -3.60
C LYS A 26 -0.91 -16.03 -2.91
N VAL A 27 -1.32 -16.04 -1.65
CA VAL A 27 -1.44 -14.85 -0.79
C VAL A 27 -0.08 -14.53 -0.14
N SER A 28 0.89 -14.10 -0.93
CA SER A 28 2.30 -13.94 -0.48
C SER A 28 2.97 -12.64 -0.88
N MET A 29 2.19 -11.63 -1.28
CA MET A 29 2.72 -10.30 -1.59
C MET A 29 3.07 -9.53 -0.30
N ARG A 30 4.28 -8.98 -0.24
CA ARG A 30 4.75 -8.11 0.84
C ARG A 30 5.11 -6.74 0.28
N ILE A 31 4.61 -5.69 0.92
CA ILE A 31 4.87 -4.28 0.53
C ILE A 31 5.62 -3.62 1.68
N ASN A 32 6.92 -3.45 1.53
CA ASN A 32 7.78 -2.84 2.54
C ASN A 32 7.99 -1.36 2.21
N ARG A 33 7.57 -0.46 3.09
CA ARG A 33 7.68 1.00 2.91
C ARG A 33 8.75 1.57 3.81
N THR A 34 9.78 2.15 3.21
CA THR A 34 10.82 2.90 3.89
C THR A 34 10.67 4.39 3.60
N LYS A 35 10.71 5.21 4.66
CA LYS A 35 10.61 6.67 4.53
C LYS A 35 11.92 7.20 3.98
N ILE A 36 11.86 7.97 2.89
CA ILE A 36 13.00 8.77 2.48
C ILE A 36 13.04 9.95 3.44
N LYS A 37 14.13 10.05 4.22
CA LYS A 37 14.38 11.25 5.01
C LYS A 37 14.82 12.32 4.02
N GLU A 38 13.86 13.11 3.53
CA GLU A 38 14.23 14.40 2.93
C GLU A 38 14.78 15.27 4.05
N GLU A 39 16.09 15.43 4.05
CA GLU A 39 16.77 16.36 4.93
C GLU A 39 16.30 17.78 4.58
N LYS A 40 15.46 18.35 5.45
CA LYS A 40 15.24 19.80 5.59
C LYS A 40 14.83 20.53 4.30
N ILE A 41 13.61 20.32 3.83
CA ILE A 41 12.97 21.33 2.98
C ILE A 41 12.55 22.50 3.89
N ASN A 42 13.16 23.67 3.67
CA ASN A 42 12.85 24.91 4.38
C ASN A 42 11.34 25.14 4.44
N ILE A 43 10.82 25.20 5.66
CA ILE A 43 9.40 25.25 5.98
C ILE A 43 8.85 26.60 5.52
N GLN A 44 8.21 26.64 4.36
CA GLN A 44 7.30 27.73 4.01
C GLN A 44 5.88 27.36 4.51
N PRO A 45 5.22 28.22 5.31
CA PRO A 45 3.87 27.97 5.80
C PRO A 45 2.90 27.94 4.61
N GLY A 46 2.39 26.75 4.27
CA GLY A 46 1.51 26.53 3.11
C GLY A 46 1.95 25.38 2.19
N SER A 47 3.17 24.87 2.33
CA SER A 47 3.65 23.72 1.57
C SER A 47 3.20 22.39 2.20
N ILE A 48 2.39 21.62 1.45
CA ILE A 48 1.87 20.34 1.90
C ILE A 48 3.04 19.35 2.10
N LYS A 49 3.18 18.79 3.30
CA LYS A 49 4.27 17.86 3.65
C LYS A 49 4.24 16.65 2.72
N ARG A 50 5.16 16.61 1.77
CA ARG A 50 5.18 15.68 0.65
C ARG A 50 6.20 14.57 0.89
N THR A 51 6.03 13.79 1.96
CA THR A 51 6.98 12.70 2.29
C THR A 51 7.02 11.65 1.18
N LEU A 52 8.19 11.47 0.57
CA LEU A 52 8.46 10.39 -0.37
C LEU A 52 8.81 9.09 0.37
N TYR A 53 8.38 7.95 -0.18
CA TYR A 53 8.70 6.62 0.34
C TYR A 53 9.38 5.79 -0.75
N THR A 54 10.47 5.11 -0.40
CA THR A 54 10.98 3.97 -1.16
C THR A 54 10.15 2.75 -0.76
N VAL A 55 9.55 2.08 -1.74
CA VAL A 55 8.68 0.93 -1.51
C VAL A 55 9.15 -0.25 -2.31
N THR A 56 9.36 -1.38 -1.64
CA THR A 56 9.68 -2.66 -2.30
C THR A 56 8.47 -3.59 -2.22
N VAL A 57 7.99 -4.01 -3.39
CA VAL A 57 6.93 -5.00 -3.54
C VAL A 57 7.59 -6.33 -3.89
N LEU A 58 7.31 -7.36 -3.10
CA LEU A 58 7.99 -8.67 -3.13
C LEU A 58 6.94 -9.78 -3.07
N CYS A 59 7.06 -10.78 -3.94
CA CYS A 59 6.35 -12.05 -3.84
C CYS A 59 7.20 -13.08 -3.09
N GLY A 60 6.69 -13.65 -1.99
CA GLY A 60 7.42 -14.63 -1.19
C GLY A 60 7.56 -16.02 -1.83
N ASP A 61 6.70 -16.39 -2.78
CA ASP A 61 6.72 -17.72 -3.43
C ASP A 61 7.44 -17.73 -4.79
N CYS A 62 7.29 -16.64 -5.54
CA CYS A 62 7.67 -16.56 -6.95
C CYS A 62 8.85 -15.62 -7.20
N ASN A 63 9.42 -15.05 -6.14
CA ASN A 63 10.56 -14.13 -6.13
C ASN A 63 10.47 -12.90 -7.06
N ILE A 64 9.28 -12.56 -7.58
CA ILE A 64 9.09 -11.33 -8.35
C ILE A 64 9.18 -10.16 -7.39
N SER A 65 10.00 -9.18 -7.75
CA SER A 65 10.17 -7.96 -6.98
C SER A 65 10.15 -6.72 -7.86
N LYS A 66 9.60 -5.64 -7.34
CA LYS A 66 9.64 -4.31 -7.97
C LYS A 66 9.79 -3.22 -6.91
N ASP A 67 10.70 -2.30 -7.17
CA ASP A 67 10.92 -1.09 -6.42
C ASP A 67 10.13 0.09 -7.01
N TYR A 68 9.58 0.92 -6.12
CA TYR A 68 8.83 2.12 -6.45
C TYR A 68 9.26 3.27 -5.54
N GLU A 69 9.28 4.48 -6.09
CA GLU A 69 9.39 5.71 -5.31
C GLU A 69 8.06 6.45 -5.41
N SER A 70 7.22 6.34 -4.38
CA SER A 70 5.88 6.92 -4.46
C SER A 70 5.29 7.27 -3.10
N ARG A 71 4.25 8.09 -3.14
CA ARG A 71 3.42 8.48 -1.98
C ARG A 71 2.11 7.71 -1.88
N LYS A 72 1.84 6.85 -2.88
CA LYS A 72 0.61 6.08 -3.06
C LYS A 72 0.29 5.18 -1.88
N GLU A 73 -0.97 4.78 -1.71
CA GLU A 73 -1.38 3.80 -0.69
C GLU A 73 -0.94 2.37 -1.07
N PRO A 74 -0.90 1.41 -0.12
CA PRO A 74 -0.35 0.09 -0.43
C PRO A 74 -1.17 -0.64 -1.51
N ILE A 75 -2.48 -0.37 -1.54
CA ILE A 75 -3.40 -0.87 -2.55
C ILE A 75 -3.08 -0.32 -3.94
N ASP A 76 -2.78 0.96 -4.05
CA ASP A 76 -2.45 1.58 -5.35
C ASP A 76 -1.15 1.02 -5.90
N LEU A 77 -0.14 0.83 -5.04
CA LEU A 77 1.13 0.21 -5.43
C LEU A 77 0.95 -1.24 -5.87
N TYR A 78 0.04 -1.98 -5.24
CA TYR A 78 -0.31 -3.32 -5.67
C TYR A 78 -0.96 -3.29 -7.07
N ASN A 79 -1.88 -2.36 -7.32
CA ASN A 79 -2.51 -2.23 -8.64
C ASN A 79 -1.49 -1.85 -9.73
N ASP A 80 -0.62 -0.88 -9.48
CA ASP A 80 0.48 -0.53 -10.39
C ASP A 80 1.40 -1.73 -10.66
N PHE A 81 1.65 -2.57 -9.64
CA PHE A 81 2.44 -3.78 -9.78
C PHE A 81 1.75 -4.82 -10.67
N VAL A 82 0.45 -5.05 -10.47
CA VAL A 82 -0.33 -5.96 -11.32
C VAL A 82 -0.36 -5.45 -12.75
N ASP A 83 -0.61 -4.16 -12.96
CA ASP A 83 -0.61 -3.55 -14.29
C ASP A 83 0.76 -3.64 -14.96
N TRP A 84 1.83 -3.38 -14.22
CA TRP A 84 3.20 -3.57 -14.70
C TRP A 84 3.45 -5.03 -15.09
N PHE A 85 3.05 -5.98 -14.23
CA PHE A 85 3.23 -7.41 -14.48
C PHE A 85 2.47 -7.86 -15.75
N MET A 86 1.20 -7.46 -15.89
CA MET A 86 0.38 -7.78 -17.06
C MET A 86 0.91 -7.11 -18.34
N LYS A 87 1.45 -5.89 -18.25
CA LYS A 87 2.12 -5.22 -19.38
C LYS A 87 3.43 -5.89 -19.77
N SER A 88 4.18 -6.40 -18.80
CA SER A 88 5.44 -7.12 -19.02
C SER A 88 5.24 -8.58 -19.44
N GLY A 89 4.02 -9.09 -19.36
CA GLY A 89 3.71 -10.51 -19.36
C GLY A 89 2.65 -10.92 -20.38
N SER A 90 2.99 -10.82 -21.65
CA SER A 90 2.93 -12.00 -22.52
C SER A 90 4.36 -12.52 -22.63
N VAL A 91 4.71 -13.50 -21.80
CA VAL A 91 5.87 -14.38 -22.01
C VAL A 91 5.34 -15.67 -22.64
#